data_AF-A2HD38-F1
#
_entry.id   AF-A2HD38-F1
#
_cell.length_a   1.000
_cell.length_b   1.000
_cell.length_c   1.000
_cell.angle_alpha   90.00
_cell.angle_beta   90.00
_cell.angle_gamma   90.00
#
_symmetry.space_group_name_H-M   'P 1'
#
loop_
_entity.id
_entity.type
_entity.pdbx_description
1 polymer ?
#
loop_
_entity_poly.entity_id
_entity_poly.type
_entity_poly.pdbx_seq_one_letter_code
_entity_poly.pdbx_strand_id
1 'polypeptide(L)'
;MSTSENTTTVIVHEAINEEYEWVQFNKQLRLIRSVKDDMYQMQSILTACFAPDTKKPQDWFRNQSTQEFLSEAQRDILFSEKSEEQRVSKKSYSPKTHENREKLPNGLRGYYVHRLLVNAVAMWASPRYAWYVCKLLDEIHRQEREELENKLEAKDKSIQKRIPRSVPKGKEKNYKYMIYTEEMENEEDRDMVMLHLVRRNNKSFYDLAKIYEI
;
A
#
# COMPACT_ATOMS: atom_id res chain seq x y z
N MET A 1 -14.08 15.94 -29.96
CA MET A 1 -14.46 16.35 -28.59
C MET A 1 -14.86 15.10 -27.83
N SER A 2 -13.93 14.53 -27.08
CA SER A 2 -14.11 13.30 -26.30
C SER A 2 -14.68 13.65 -24.93
N THR A 3 -15.94 13.31 -24.69
CA THR A 3 -16.54 13.30 -23.34
C THR A 3 -16.65 11.85 -22.88
N SER A 4 -15.57 11.32 -22.28
CA SER A 4 -15.56 10.00 -21.64
C SER A 4 -15.03 10.06 -20.21
N GLU A 5 -15.32 11.14 -19.51
CA GLU A 5 -15.05 11.27 -18.08
C GLU A 5 -16.41 11.63 -17.46
N ASN A 6 -16.98 10.74 -16.63
CA ASN A 6 -17.99 10.99 -15.57
C ASN A 6 -19.03 9.88 -15.35
N THR A 7 -19.01 8.75 -16.05
CA THR A 7 -20.01 7.69 -15.78
C THR A 7 -19.66 6.82 -14.57
N THR A 8 -18.38 6.72 -14.21
CA THR A 8 -17.94 5.86 -13.08
C THR A 8 -18.04 6.55 -11.72
N THR A 9 -17.91 7.88 -11.64
CA THR A 9 -18.01 8.66 -10.39
C THR A 9 -19.44 8.76 -9.85
N VAL A 10 -20.44 8.74 -10.73
CA VAL A 10 -21.88 8.79 -10.38
C VAL A 10 -22.34 7.54 -9.62
N ILE A 11 -21.65 6.40 -9.77
CA ILE A 11 -21.95 5.17 -9.03
C ILE A 11 -21.35 5.21 -7.62
N VAL A 12 -20.31 6.04 -7.40
CA VAL A 12 -19.54 6.08 -6.15
C VAL A 12 -20.06 7.14 -5.19
N HIS A 13 -20.51 8.30 -5.68
CA HIS A 13 -21.05 9.38 -4.84
C HIS A 13 -22.43 9.85 -5.35
N GLU A 14 -23.43 9.88 -4.47
CA GLU A 14 -24.77 10.40 -4.75
C GLU A 14 -25.15 11.45 -3.69
N ALA A 15 -25.33 12.71 -4.08
CA ALA A 15 -25.62 13.79 -3.16
C ALA A 15 -27.01 13.64 -2.50
N ILE A 16 -27.08 13.80 -1.18
CA ILE A 16 -28.33 13.88 -0.42
C ILE A 16 -28.71 15.36 -0.24
N ASN A 17 -27.73 16.19 0.13
CA ASN A 17 -27.82 17.65 0.21
C ASN A 17 -26.41 18.27 0.11
N GLU A 18 -26.26 19.57 0.38
CA GLU A 18 -24.97 20.27 0.29
C GLU A 18 -23.90 19.76 1.28
N GLU A 19 -24.30 19.12 2.38
CA GLU A 19 -23.40 18.67 3.45
C GLU A 19 -23.22 17.15 3.51
N TYR A 20 -24.11 16.38 2.88
CA TYR A 20 -24.19 14.92 3.00
C TYR A 20 -24.37 14.23 1.66
N GLU A 21 -23.72 13.09 1.51
CA GLU A 21 -23.76 12.25 0.31
C GLU A 21 -23.78 10.76 0.66
N TRP A 22 -24.36 9.95 -0.21
CA TRP A 22 -24.15 8.52 -0.25
C TRP A 22 -22.82 8.21 -0.93
N VAL A 23 -22.01 7.35 -0.32
CA VAL A 23 -20.73 6.89 -0.86
C VAL A 23 -20.68 5.37 -0.90
N GLN A 24 -20.27 4.82 -2.05
CA GLN A 24 -19.92 3.41 -2.18
C GLN A 24 -18.51 3.20 -1.62
N PHE A 25 -18.42 2.90 -0.32
CA PHE A 25 -17.15 2.76 0.40
C PHE A 25 -16.34 1.55 -0.09
N ASN A 26 -17.01 0.44 -0.39
CA ASN A 26 -16.43 -0.73 -1.04
C ASN A 26 -17.54 -1.52 -1.76
N LYS A 27 -17.25 -2.71 -2.29
CA LYS A 27 -18.25 -3.53 -3.00
C LYS A 27 -19.48 -3.94 -2.16
N GLN A 28 -19.42 -3.86 -0.84
CA GLN A 28 -20.47 -4.31 0.09
C GLN A 28 -21.12 -3.16 0.88
N LEU A 29 -20.41 -2.05 1.09
CA LEU A 29 -20.85 -0.95 1.94
C LEU A 29 -21.21 0.29 1.12
N ARG A 30 -22.48 0.68 1.20
CA ARG A 30 -22.98 1.97 0.72
C ARG A 30 -23.42 2.79 1.92
N LEU A 31 -22.76 3.92 2.17
CA LEU A 31 -22.77 4.63 3.45
C LEU A 31 -23.11 6.10 3.27
N ILE A 32 -23.63 6.74 4.31
CA ILE A 32 -23.81 8.20 4.34
C ILE A 32 -22.53 8.83 4.88
N ARG A 33 -21.99 9.79 4.13
CA ARG A 33 -20.79 10.56 4.45
C ARG A 33 -21.14 12.03 4.61
N SER A 34 -20.53 12.65 5.61
CA SER A 34 -20.51 14.09 5.82
C SER A 34 -19.34 14.69 5.01
N VAL A 35 -19.65 15.54 4.04
CA VAL A 35 -18.68 16.11 3.08
C VAL A 35 -17.69 17.05 3.78
N LYS A 36 -18.15 17.76 4.80
CA LYS A 36 -17.38 18.81 5.49
C LYS A 36 -16.15 18.27 6.23
N ASP A 37 -16.27 17.09 6.83
CA ASP A 37 -15.30 16.53 7.77
C ASP A 37 -14.98 15.05 7.54
N ASP A 38 -15.41 14.48 6.42
CA ASP A 38 -15.10 13.11 6.00
C ASP A 38 -15.52 12.01 7.01
N MET A 39 -16.62 12.26 7.74
CA MET A 39 -17.16 11.34 8.73
C MET A 39 -18.31 10.51 8.16
N TYR A 40 -18.44 9.26 8.60
CA TYR A 40 -19.42 8.30 8.09
C TYR A 40 -20.47 7.96 9.14
N GLN A 41 -21.74 7.94 8.74
CA GLN A 41 -22.84 7.67 9.65
C GLN A 41 -22.88 6.18 10.04
N MET A 42 -22.81 5.87 11.33
CA MET A 42 -22.86 4.49 11.82
C MET A 42 -24.15 3.77 11.43
N GLN A 43 -25.31 4.45 11.47
CA GLN A 43 -26.57 3.81 11.13
C GLN A 43 -26.58 3.28 9.68
N SER A 44 -25.98 4.02 8.74
CA SER A 44 -25.81 3.56 7.37
C SER A 44 -24.92 2.31 7.27
N ILE A 45 -23.87 2.22 8.10
CA ILE A 45 -22.99 1.04 8.20
C ILE A 45 -23.78 -0.18 8.68
N LEU A 46 -24.54 -0.03 9.77
CA LEU A 46 -25.35 -1.11 10.33
C LEU A 46 -26.39 -1.61 9.31
N THR A 47 -27.02 -0.68 8.60
CA THR A 47 -28.01 -0.98 7.55
C THR A 47 -27.36 -1.75 6.39
N ALA A 48 -26.22 -1.27 5.89
CA ALA A 48 -25.47 -1.94 4.80
C ALA A 48 -24.96 -3.33 5.22
N CYS A 49 -24.67 -3.53 6.51
CA CYS A 49 -24.22 -4.80 7.05
C CYS A 49 -25.36 -5.80 7.37
N PHE A 50 -26.62 -5.41 7.15
CA PHE A 50 -27.81 -6.17 7.58
C PHE A 50 -27.73 -6.56 9.07
N ALA A 51 -27.28 -5.62 9.91
CA ALA A 51 -27.17 -5.84 11.34
C ALA A 51 -28.56 -6.05 11.98
N PRO A 52 -28.67 -6.89 13.02
CA PRO A 52 -29.93 -7.05 13.73
C PRO A 52 -30.32 -5.76 14.45
N ASP A 53 -31.63 -5.48 14.54
CA ASP A 53 -32.18 -4.27 15.18
C ASP A 53 -31.83 -4.13 16.68
N THR A 54 -31.34 -5.21 17.29
CA THR A 54 -30.84 -5.22 18.67
C THR A 54 -29.51 -4.48 18.83
N LYS A 55 -28.70 -4.37 17.76
CA LYS A 55 -27.42 -3.66 17.81
C LYS A 55 -27.65 -2.18 17.60
N LYS A 56 -27.36 -1.39 18.64
CA LYS A 56 -27.42 0.07 18.55
C LYS A 56 -26.01 0.67 18.52
N PRO A 57 -25.78 1.80 17.83
CA PRO A 57 -24.48 2.45 17.81
C PRO A 57 -23.89 2.70 19.21
N GLN A 58 -24.74 3.02 20.20
CA GLN A 58 -24.30 3.24 21.58
C GLN A 58 -23.64 2.00 22.21
N ASP A 59 -24.07 0.79 21.84
CA ASP A 59 -23.55 -0.45 22.42
C ASP A 59 -22.11 -0.71 21.98
N TRP A 60 -21.74 -0.27 20.77
CA TRP A 60 -20.37 -0.34 20.31
C TRP A 60 -19.43 0.48 21.20
N PHE A 61 -19.79 1.74 21.49
CA PHE A 61 -18.99 2.64 22.34
C PHE A 61 -18.93 2.21 23.82
N ARG A 62 -19.89 1.41 24.29
CA ARG A 62 -19.92 0.90 25.66
C ARG A 62 -18.97 -0.27 25.89
N ASN A 63 -18.55 -0.96 24.83
CA ASN A 63 -17.65 -2.11 24.96
C ASN A 63 -16.25 -1.66 25.38
N GLN A 64 -15.71 -2.29 26.43
CA GLN A 64 -14.38 -1.99 26.96
C GLN A 64 -13.28 -2.09 25.88
N SER A 65 -13.27 -3.17 25.09
CA SER A 65 -12.31 -3.36 24.01
C SER A 65 -12.41 -2.28 22.92
N THR A 66 -13.61 -1.73 22.70
CA THR A 66 -13.80 -0.64 21.74
C THR A 66 -13.27 0.68 22.29
N GLN A 67 -13.38 0.92 23.59
CA GLN A 67 -12.82 2.11 24.23
C GLN A 67 -11.29 2.10 24.16
N GLU A 68 -10.65 0.96 24.43
CA GLU A 68 -9.21 0.79 24.27
C GLU A 68 -8.78 1.02 22.82
N PHE A 69 -9.48 0.40 21.86
CA PHE A 69 -9.25 0.61 20.43
C PHE A 69 -9.39 2.08 20.02
N LEU A 70 -10.43 2.77 20.47
CA LEU A 70 -10.64 4.19 20.19
C LEU A 70 -9.56 5.08 20.79
N SER A 71 -9.03 4.72 21.97
CA SER A 71 -7.94 5.47 22.60
C SER A 71 -6.64 5.38 21.79
N GLU A 72 -6.31 4.21 21.25
CA GLU A 72 -5.16 4.01 20.37
C GLU A 72 -5.37 4.69 19.01
N ALA A 73 -6.56 4.54 18.41
CA ALA A 73 -6.89 5.21 17.14
C ALA A 73 -6.83 6.74 17.27
N GLN A 74 -7.34 7.30 18.37
CA GLN A 74 -7.28 8.74 18.61
C GLN A 74 -5.83 9.21 18.77
N ARG A 75 -4.99 8.41 19.44
CA ARG A 75 -3.57 8.70 19.58
C ARG A 75 -2.91 8.77 18.20
N ASP A 76 -3.08 7.75 17.38
CA ASP A 76 -2.48 7.65 16.05
C ASP A 76 -2.93 8.78 15.10
N ILE A 77 -4.24 9.03 15.02
CA ILE A 77 -4.79 10.13 14.19
C ILE A 77 -4.18 11.48 14.63
N LEU A 78 -4.11 11.72 15.94
CA LEU A 78 -3.56 12.97 16.49
C LEU A 78 -2.05 13.10 16.30
N PHE A 79 -1.31 12.01 16.12
CA PHE A 79 0.11 12.02 15.74
C PHE A 79 0.31 12.21 14.23
N SER A 80 -0.53 11.59 13.39
CA SER A 80 -0.46 11.71 11.92
C SER A 80 -0.78 13.13 11.43
N GLU A 81 -1.77 13.81 12.03
CA GLU A 81 -2.14 15.17 11.62
C GLU A 81 -1.11 16.22 12.09
N LYS A 82 -0.30 15.90 13.10
CA LYS A 82 0.79 16.76 13.56
C LYS A 82 2.03 16.70 12.66
N SER A 83 2.21 15.66 11.85
CA SER A 83 3.40 15.49 11.02
C SER A 83 3.34 16.16 9.64
N GLU A 84 2.15 16.40 9.07
CA GLU A 84 2.06 16.79 7.64
C GLU A 84 1.25 18.06 7.31
N GLU A 85 0.32 18.55 8.13
CA GLU A 85 -0.59 19.64 7.72
C GLU A 85 -0.44 20.99 8.44
N GLN A 86 0.45 21.10 9.43
CA GLN A 86 0.64 22.36 10.15
C GLN A 86 1.40 23.48 9.38
N ARG A 87 1.63 23.34 8.06
CA ARG A 87 2.30 24.39 7.26
C ARG A 87 1.45 25.15 6.24
N VAL A 88 0.24 24.70 5.85
CA VAL A 88 -0.48 25.38 4.74
C VAL A 88 -1.99 25.55 4.90
N SER A 89 -2.68 24.89 5.83
CA SER A 89 -4.16 24.98 5.90
C SER A 89 -4.67 25.26 7.31
N LYS A 90 -5.32 26.42 7.48
CA LYS A 90 -5.99 26.88 8.71
C LYS A 90 -7.31 26.14 8.95
N LYS A 91 -7.33 24.81 8.86
CA LYS A 91 -8.51 24.00 9.20
C LYS A 91 -8.44 23.64 10.69
N SER A 92 -9.15 24.43 11.50
CA SER A 92 -9.37 24.23 12.94
C SER A 92 -10.29 23.04 13.22
N TYR A 93 -10.01 21.87 12.65
CA TYR A 93 -10.73 20.65 13.01
C TYR A 93 -9.87 19.90 14.01
N SER A 94 -10.42 19.64 15.19
CA SER A 94 -9.82 18.69 16.12
C SER A 94 -10.05 17.29 15.55
N PRO A 95 -9.04 16.42 15.48
CA PRO A 95 -9.23 15.03 15.07
C PRO A 95 -10.15 14.34 16.06
N LYS A 96 -11.44 14.27 15.73
CA LYS A 96 -12.43 13.53 16.48
C LYS A 96 -12.59 12.18 15.81
N THR A 97 -12.48 11.10 16.58
CA THR A 97 -12.76 9.74 16.10
C THR A 97 -14.23 9.53 15.81
N HIS A 98 -15.11 10.21 16.55
CA HIS A 98 -16.56 10.08 16.42
C HIS A 98 -17.29 11.33 16.95
N GLU A 99 -18.54 11.50 16.52
CA GLU A 99 -19.43 12.57 16.96
C GLU A 99 -20.89 12.11 16.91
N ASN A 100 -21.69 12.43 17.93
CA ASN A 100 -23.13 12.21 17.92
C ASN A 100 -23.86 13.49 17.49
N ARG A 101 -24.58 13.43 16.37
CA ARG A 101 -25.31 14.56 15.79
C ARG A 101 -26.81 14.37 15.95
N GLU A 102 -27.35 14.81 17.08
CA GLU A 102 -28.77 14.63 17.41
C GLU A 102 -29.69 15.70 16.78
N LYS A 103 -29.15 16.88 16.47
CA LYS A 103 -29.89 18.04 15.94
C LYS A 103 -30.23 17.97 14.44
N LEU A 104 -29.86 16.87 13.77
CA LEU A 104 -30.08 16.67 12.33
C LEU A 104 -31.48 16.10 12.04
N PRO A 105 -31.98 16.24 10.79
CA PRO A 105 -33.24 15.64 10.39
C PRO A 105 -33.23 14.11 10.54
N ASN A 106 -34.43 13.53 10.64
CA ASN A 106 -34.60 12.09 10.76
C ASN A 106 -33.99 11.40 9.52
N GLY A 107 -33.16 10.37 9.74
CA GLY A 107 -32.37 9.71 8.70
C GLY A 107 -30.90 10.14 8.63
N LEU A 108 -30.58 11.41 8.96
CA LEU A 108 -29.19 11.91 9.00
C LEU A 108 -28.63 12.02 10.43
N ARG A 109 -29.49 12.08 11.45
CA ARG A 109 -29.04 12.12 12.85
C ARG A 109 -28.38 10.83 13.32
N GLY A 110 -27.59 10.94 14.39
CA GLY A 110 -26.96 9.82 15.08
C GLY A 110 -25.43 9.92 15.10
N TYR A 111 -24.78 8.79 15.33
CA TYR A 111 -23.33 8.72 15.44
C TYR A 111 -22.64 8.72 14.08
N TYR A 112 -21.61 9.54 13.97
CA TYR A 112 -20.68 9.63 12.86
C TYR A 112 -19.30 9.20 13.35
N VAL A 113 -18.59 8.42 12.54
CA VAL A 113 -17.26 7.87 12.85
C VAL A 113 -16.27 8.21 11.74
N HIS A 114 -15.01 8.32 12.12
CA HIS A 114 -13.91 8.56 11.20
C HIS A 114 -13.77 7.45 10.17
N ARG A 115 -13.29 7.78 8.96
CA ARG A 115 -13.11 6.86 7.83
C ARG A 115 -12.42 5.55 8.21
N LEU A 116 -11.35 5.62 9.01
CA LEU A 116 -10.59 4.44 9.44
C LEU A 116 -11.37 3.49 10.36
N LEU A 117 -12.41 3.99 11.04
CA LEU A 117 -13.22 3.21 11.97
C LEU A 117 -14.40 2.51 11.28
N VAL A 118 -14.71 2.85 10.01
CA VAL A 118 -15.81 2.26 9.25
C VAL A 118 -15.74 0.73 9.24
N ASN A 119 -14.57 0.18 8.93
CA ASN A 119 -14.36 -1.26 8.92
C ASN A 119 -14.52 -1.87 10.32
N ALA A 120 -14.00 -1.22 11.37
CA ALA A 120 -14.13 -1.70 12.74
C ALA A 120 -15.61 -1.80 13.18
N VAL A 121 -16.40 -0.77 12.88
CA VAL A 121 -17.84 -0.77 13.14
C VAL A 121 -18.55 -1.84 12.32
N ALA A 122 -18.22 -1.99 11.04
CA ALA A 122 -18.82 -3.00 10.17
C ALA A 122 -18.50 -4.44 10.62
N MET A 123 -17.28 -4.70 11.09
CA MET A 123 -16.89 -6.00 11.66
C MET A 123 -17.66 -6.31 12.95
N TRP A 124 -17.82 -5.31 13.82
CA TRP A 124 -18.66 -5.45 15.00
C TRP A 124 -20.13 -5.67 14.64
N ALA A 125 -20.65 -4.97 13.63
CA ALA A 125 -22.04 -5.06 13.19
C ALA A 125 -22.35 -6.45 12.61
N SER A 126 -21.45 -7.00 11.76
CA SER A 126 -21.66 -8.26 11.05
C SER A 126 -20.43 -9.17 11.08
N PRO A 127 -20.53 -10.36 11.71
CA PRO A 127 -19.48 -11.39 11.65
C PRO A 127 -19.16 -11.84 10.22
N ARG A 128 -20.14 -11.80 9.31
CA ARG A 128 -19.94 -12.12 7.89
C ARG A 128 -19.02 -11.10 7.22
N TYR A 129 -19.22 -9.82 7.52
CA TYR A 129 -18.33 -8.77 7.03
C TYR A 129 -16.94 -8.88 7.65
N ALA A 130 -16.84 -9.21 8.93
CA ALA A 130 -15.55 -9.48 9.57
C ALA A 130 -14.75 -10.58 8.86
N TRP A 131 -15.39 -11.68 8.51
CA TRP A 131 -14.73 -12.75 7.75
C TRP A 131 -14.29 -12.29 6.34
N TYR A 132 -15.09 -11.44 5.68
CA TYR A 132 -14.71 -10.85 4.40
C TYR A 132 -13.44 -9.99 4.53
N VAL A 133 -13.36 -9.15 5.56
CA VAL A 133 -12.17 -8.33 5.84
C VAL A 133 -10.94 -9.20 6.12
N CYS A 134 -11.08 -10.29 6.90
CA CYS A 134 -9.98 -11.22 7.15
C CYS A 134 -9.43 -11.83 5.85
N LYS A 135 -10.30 -12.22 4.91
CA LYS A 135 -9.85 -12.74 3.61
C LYS A 135 -9.15 -11.69 2.77
N LEU A 136 -9.64 -10.45 2.78
CA LEU A 136 -9.01 -9.34 2.07
C LEU A 136 -7.60 -9.07 2.62
N LEU A 137 -7.44 -9.10 3.94
CA LEU A 137 -6.12 -8.95 4.58
C LEU A 137 -5.18 -10.10 4.25
N ASP A 138 -5.66 -11.36 4.22
CA ASP A 138 -4.83 -12.52 3.81
C ASP A 138 -4.32 -12.37 2.38
N GLU A 139 -5.17 -11.90 1.47
CA GLU A 139 -4.81 -11.67 0.07
C GLU A 139 -3.73 -10.59 -0.07
N ILE A 140 -3.86 -9.48 0.65
CA ILE A 140 -2.83 -8.41 0.66
C ILE A 140 -1.50 -8.96 1.20
N HIS A 141 -1.51 -9.64 2.34
CA HIS A 141 -0.28 -10.22 2.92
C HIS A 141 0.33 -11.32 2.04
N ARG A 142 -0.48 -12.00 1.21
CA ARG A 142 0.03 -12.95 0.22
C ARG A 142 0.79 -12.22 -0.89
N GLN A 143 0.20 -11.17 -1.45
CA GLN A 143 0.83 -10.35 -2.49
C GLN A 143 2.14 -9.72 -1.98
N GLU A 144 2.16 -9.19 -0.76
CA GLU A 144 3.38 -8.63 -0.16
C GLU A 144 4.50 -9.68 -0.02
N ARG A 145 4.16 -10.93 0.34
CA ARG A 145 5.14 -12.03 0.40
C ARG A 145 5.67 -12.39 -0.98
N GLU A 146 4.80 -12.52 -1.97
CA GLU A 146 5.20 -12.79 -3.36
C GLU A 146 6.11 -11.68 -3.91
N GLU A 147 5.83 -10.41 -3.62
CA GLU A 147 6.71 -9.30 -4.00
C GLU A 147 8.08 -9.38 -3.33
N LEU A 148 8.13 -9.75 -2.06
CA LEU A 148 9.38 -9.89 -1.31
C LEU A 148 10.22 -11.06 -1.85
N GLU A 149 9.58 -12.19 -2.15
CA GLU A 149 10.22 -13.36 -2.77
C GLU A 149 10.79 -13.00 -4.15
N ASN A 150 10.02 -12.33 -4.99
CA ASN A 150 10.47 -11.86 -6.30
C ASN A 150 11.67 -10.90 -6.19
N LYS A 151 11.65 -9.97 -5.23
CA LYS A 151 12.78 -9.06 -4.96
C LYS A 151 14.02 -9.83 -4.50
N LEU A 152 13.85 -10.90 -3.72
CA LEU A 152 14.93 -11.74 -3.25
C LEU A 152 15.53 -12.57 -4.39
N GLU A 153 14.71 -13.23 -5.21
CA GLU A 153 15.16 -13.96 -6.38
C GLU A 153 15.92 -13.08 -7.38
N ALA A 154 15.42 -11.85 -7.63
CA ALA A 154 16.09 -10.90 -8.50
C ALA A 154 17.47 -10.51 -7.96
N LYS A 155 17.58 -10.30 -6.64
CA LYS A 155 18.87 -10.04 -5.97
C LYS A 155 19.80 -11.25 -6.09
N ASP A 156 19.32 -12.47 -5.86
CA ASP A 156 20.14 -13.68 -5.97
C ASP A 156 20.64 -13.91 -7.40
N LYS A 157 19.79 -13.72 -8.42
CA LYS A 157 20.20 -13.75 -9.83
C LYS A 157 21.27 -12.70 -10.13
N SER A 158 21.15 -11.49 -9.55
CA SER A 158 22.16 -10.44 -9.71
C SER A 158 23.49 -10.78 -9.03
N ILE A 159 23.45 -11.44 -7.87
CA ILE A 159 24.62 -11.93 -7.15
C ILE A 159 25.29 -13.05 -7.95
N GLN A 160 24.53 -14.03 -8.43
CA GLN A 160 25.06 -15.13 -9.25
C GLN A 160 25.78 -14.62 -10.50
N LYS A 161 25.25 -13.61 -11.20
CA LYS A 161 25.94 -12.94 -12.33
C LYS A 161 27.22 -12.19 -11.94
N ARG A 162 27.39 -11.84 -10.66
CA ARG A 162 28.59 -11.18 -10.13
C ARG A 162 29.62 -12.17 -9.60
N ILE A 163 29.21 -13.32 -9.07
CA ILE A 163 30.10 -14.34 -8.47
C ILE A 163 31.32 -14.68 -9.35
N PRO A 164 31.19 -14.96 -10.67
CA PRO A 164 32.34 -15.27 -11.52
C PRO A 164 33.36 -14.12 -11.62
N ARG A 165 32.88 -12.87 -11.54
CA ARG A 165 33.69 -11.65 -11.63
C ARG A 165 34.23 -11.19 -10.28
N SER A 166 33.59 -11.54 -9.17
CA SER A 166 34.02 -11.13 -7.82
C SER A 166 35.32 -11.81 -7.40
N VAL A 167 36.21 -11.12 -6.68
CA VAL A 167 37.41 -11.76 -6.10
C VAL A 167 37.03 -12.47 -4.80
N PRO A 168 37.57 -13.68 -4.51
CA PRO A 168 37.39 -14.30 -3.20
C PRO A 168 37.85 -13.39 -2.07
N LYS A 169 37.06 -13.34 -0.99
CA LYS A 169 37.31 -12.46 0.16
C LYS A 169 38.71 -12.70 0.74
N GLY A 170 39.48 -11.63 0.96
CA GLY A 170 40.85 -11.71 1.48
C GLY A 170 41.92 -12.13 0.46
N LYS A 171 41.57 -12.28 -0.83
CA LYS A 171 42.51 -12.55 -1.93
C LYS A 171 42.55 -11.42 -2.96
N GLU A 172 42.07 -10.22 -2.60
CA GLU A 172 41.98 -9.04 -3.46
C GLU A 172 43.30 -8.73 -4.19
N LYS A 173 44.44 -8.79 -3.48
CA LYS A 173 45.77 -8.52 -4.05
C LYS A 173 46.34 -9.64 -4.93
N ASN A 174 45.68 -10.80 -5.00
CA ASN A 174 46.19 -12.00 -5.67
C ASN A 174 45.58 -12.24 -7.06
N TYR A 175 44.67 -11.37 -7.51
CA TYR A 175 44.01 -11.48 -8.81
C TYR A 175 44.18 -10.19 -9.61
N LYS A 176 44.27 -10.34 -10.94
CA LYS A 176 44.23 -9.25 -11.93
C LYS A 176 43.03 -9.46 -12.85
N TYR A 177 42.47 -8.36 -13.34
CA TYR A 177 41.47 -8.36 -14.40
C TYR A 177 42.14 -8.05 -15.73
N MET A 178 41.83 -8.83 -16.76
CA MET A 178 42.24 -8.59 -18.13
C MET A 178 40.99 -8.23 -18.94
N ILE A 179 41.09 -7.14 -19.70
CA ILE A 179 40.05 -6.65 -20.60
C ILE A 179 40.64 -6.62 -21.99
N TYR A 180 39.98 -7.24 -22.96
CA TYR A 180 40.35 -7.16 -24.37
C TYR A 180 39.10 -7.07 -25.24
N THR A 181 39.27 -6.48 -26.41
CA THR A 181 38.23 -6.25 -27.40
C THR A 181 38.33 -7.27 -28.52
N GLU A 182 37.19 -7.74 -29.00
CA GLU A 182 37.07 -8.57 -30.21
C GLU A 182 36.15 -7.83 -31.19
N GLU A 183 36.63 -7.67 -32.43
CA GLU A 183 35.86 -7.06 -33.51
C GLU A 183 34.86 -8.09 -34.05
N MET A 184 33.63 -7.66 -34.31
CA MET A 184 32.58 -8.54 -34.80
C MET A 184 32.74 -8.75 -36.31
N GLU A 185 32.84 -10.02 -36.76
CA GLU A 185 32.99 -10.35 -38.18
C GLU A 185 31.69 -10.18 -39.00
N ASN A 186 30.53 -10.07 -38.34
CA ASN A 186 29.23 -9.97 -39.00
C ASN A 186 28.94 -8.57 -39.57
N GLU A 187 28.45 -8.50 -40.82
CA GLU A 187 28.20 -7.23 -41.52
C GLU A 187 27.12 -6.34 -40.87
N GLU A 188 26.20 -6.93 -40.09
CA GLU A 188 25.10 -6.20 -39.43
C GLU A 188 25.52 -5.51 -38.12
N ASP A 189 26.67 -5.89 -37.54
CA ASP A 189 27.15 -5.41 -36.23
C ASP A 189 28.53 -4.71 -36.33
N ARG A 190 28.94 -4.22 -37.51
CA ARG A 190 30.27 -3.60 -37.74
C ARG A 190 30.60 -2.43 -36.81
N ASP A 191 29.59 -1.77 -36.24
CA ASP A 191 29.76 -0.65 -35.30
C ASP A 191 29.84 -1.11 -33.83
N MET A 192 29.72 -2.42 -33.54
CA MET A 192 29.81 -2.98 -32.20
C MET A 192 31.15 -3.69 -31.95
N VAL A 193 31.72 -3.45 -30.77
CA VAL A 193 32.95 -4.14 -30.30
C VAL A 193 32.59 -4.99 -29.08
N MET A 194 32.94 -6.27 -29.11
CA MET A 194 32.72 -7.16 -27.96
C MET A 194 33.86 -6.98 -26.94
N LEU A 195 33.51 -6.65 -25.70
CA LEU A 195 34.46 -6.52 -24.60
C LEU A 195 34.46 -7.78 -23.72
N HIS A 196 35.59 -8.47 -23.67
CA HIS A 196 35.81 -9.62 -22.79
C HIS A 196 36.46 -9.18 -21.48
N LEU A 197 35.89 -9.57 -20.34
CA LEU A 197 36.45 -9.32 -19.00
C LEU A 197 36.76 -10.66 -18.31
N VAL A 198 38.04 -10.93 -18.04
CA VAL A 198 38.49 -12.17 -17.42
C VAL A 198 39.27 -11.90 -16.13
N ARG A 199 38.95 -12.63 -15.05
CA ARG A 199 39.65 -12.60 -13.76
C ARG A 199 40.69 -13.74 -13.69
N ARG A 200 41.96 -13.45 -13.43
CA ARG A 200 43.04 -14.46 -13.30
C ARG A 200 43.89 -14.25 -12.06
N ASN A 201 44.46 -15.33 -11.53
CA ASN A 201 45.39 -15.28 -10.39
C ASN A 201 46.74 -14.73 -10.86
N ASN A 202 47.42 -13.92 -10.05
CA ASN A 202 48.72 -13.34 -10.37
C ASN A 202 49.77 -14.39 -10.78
N LYS A 203 49.69 -15.60 -10.21
CA LYS A 203 50.63 -16.69 -10.51
C LYS A 203 50.49 -17.27 -11.92
N SER A 204 49.26 -17.30 -12.46
CA SER A 204 48.97 -17.88 -13.78
C SER A 204 48.64 -16.83 -14.84
N PHE A 205 48.83 -15.54 -14.53
CA PHE A 205 48.51 -14.44 -15.41
C PHE A 205 49.38 -14.44 -16.67
N TYR A 206 50.68 -14.72 -16.53
CA TYR A 206 51.65 -14.67 -17.63
C TYR A 206 51.72 -15.95 -18.47
N ASP A 207 51.07 -17.04 -18.04
CA ASP A 207 51.05 -18.30 -18.79
C ASP A 207 50.32 -18.17 -20.15
N LEU A 208 49.47 -17.15 -20.31
CA LEU A 208 48.78 -16.83 -21.57
C LEU A 208 49.68 -16.17 -22.61
N ALA A 209 50.75 -15.48 -22.22
CA ALA A 209 51.69 -14.86 -23.16
C ALA A 209 52.36 -15.92 -24.06
N LYS A 210 52.43 -17.18 -23.59
CA LYS A 210 52.92 -18.32 -24.38
C LYS A 210 51.90 -18.89 -25.36
N ILE A 211 50.61 -18.56 -25.22
CA ILE A 211 49.53 -19.09 -26.07
C ILE A 211 49.28 -18.18 -27.28
N TYR A 212 49.66 -16.89 -27.19
CA TYR A 212 49.60 -15.92 -28.29
C TYR A 212 50.97 -15.61 -28.92
N GLU A 213 51.96 -16.50 -28.77
CA GLU A 213 53.10 -16.52 -29.71
C GLU A 213 52.63 -17.17 -31.02
N ILE A 214 51.93 -16.39 -31.85
CA ILE A 214 51.79 -16.60 -33.30
C ILE A 214 52.45 -15.42 -33.99
#